data_AF-A0A660Y7H9-F1
#
_entry.id   AF-A0A660Y7H9-F1
#
_cell.length_a   1.000
_cell.length_b   1.000
_cell.length_c   1.000
_cell.angle_alpha   90.00
_cell.angle_beta   90.00
_cell.angle_gamma   90.00
#
_symmetry.space_group_name_H-M   'P 1'
#
loop_
_entity.id
_entity.type
_entity.pdbx_description
1 polymer ?
#
loop_
_entity_poly.entity_id
_entity_poly.type
_entity_poly.pdbx_seq_one_letter_code
_entity_poly.pdbx_strand_id
1 'polypeptide(L)' 'MIRFGPGGIPLSCKGRTQRDGLNDVHMLGLNAMEIQFVRVELSERPPTREEVGLYPRQVEGSLVINV' A
#
# COMPACT_ATOMS: atom_id res chain seq x y z
N MET A 1 -11.07 -4.33 22.27
CA MET A 1 -10.91 -5.70 21.76
C MET A 1 -9.71 -5.73 20.83
N ILE A 2 -8.77 -6.65 21.02
CA ILE A 2 -7.54 -6.79 20.22
C ILE A 2 -7.82 -7.67 18.99
N ARG A 3 -7.23 -7.34 17.83
CA ARG A 3 -7.37 -8.10 16.59
C ARG A 3 -6.03 -8.72 16.17
N PHE A 4 -6.07 -9.91 15.58
CA PHE A 4 -4.95 -10.70 15.11
C PHE A 4 -5.17 -11.10 13.65
N GLY A 5 -4.13 -10.95 12.83
CA GLY A 5 -4.21 -11.07 11.38
C GLY A 5 -2.85 -11.02 10.69
N PRO A 6 -2.74 -11.47 9.44
CA PRO A 6 -1.50 -11.36 8.69
C PRO A 6 -1.25 -9.94 8.15
N GLY A 7 0.03 -9.60 8.00
CA GLY A 7 0.51 -8.40 7.32
C GLY A 7 0.56 -8.61 5.80
N GLY A 8 -0.57 -8.52 5.11
CA GLY A 8 -0.69 -8.79 3.67
C GLY A 8 -1.55 -10.03 3.35
N ILE A 9 -1.61 -10.38 2.06
CA ILE A 9 -2.32 -11.58 1.60
C ILE A 9 -1.57 -12.86 2.07
N PRO A 10 -2.26 -13.87 2.63
CA PRO A 10 -1.64 -15.14 2.96
C PRO A 10 -0.89 -15.76 1.76
N LEU A 11 0.23 -16.43 2.01
CA LEU A 11 1.01 -17.07 0.95
C LEU A 11 0.21 -18.15 0.18
N SER A 12 -0.69 -18.84 0.88
CA SER A 12 -1.70 -19.76 0.31
C SER A 12 -2.59 -19.10 -0.76
N CYS A 13 -2.76 -17.79 -0.70
CA CYS A 13 -3.59 -17.01 -1.61
C CYS A 13 -2.78 -16.12 -2.57
N LYS A 14 -1.45 -16.25 -2.62
CA LYS A 14 -0.61 -15.46 -3.54
C LYS A 14 -1.03 -15.68 -5.00
N GLY A 15 -1.24 -14.59 -5.73
CA GLY A 15 -1.72 -14.63 -7.12
C GLY A 15 -3.24 -14.77 -7.28
N ARG A 16 -3.99 -14.81 -6.18
CA ARG A 16 -5.46 -14.77 -6.16
C ARG A 16 -5.97 -13.36 -5.80
N THR A 17 -7.28 -13.22 -5.60
CA THR A 17 -7.88 -11.93 -5.25
C THR A 17 -7.74 -11.63 -3.75
N GLN A 18 -7.84 -10.36 -3.38
CA GLN A 18 -7.87 -9.92 -1.97
C GLN A 18 -9.09 -10.51 -1.24
N ARG A 19 -10.19 -10.75 -1.97
CA ARG A 19 -11.38 -11.42 -1.44
C ARG A 19 -11.09 -12.87 -1.05
N ASP A 20 -10.30 -13.59 -1.86
CA ASP A 20 -9.88 -14.95 -1.52
C ASP A 20 -9.03 -14.96 -0.24
N GLY A 21 -8.10 -14.01 -0.12
CA GLY A 21 -7.31 -13.81 1.10
C GLY A 21 -8.15 -13.53 2.34
N LEU A 22 -9.18 -12.68 2.22
CA LEU A 22 -10.09 -12.39 3.33
C LEU A 22 -10.85 -13.63 3.80
N ASN A 23 -11.33 -14.45 2.85
CA ASN A 23 -12.01 -15.70 3.17
C ASN A 23 -11.06 -16.68 3.88
N ASP A 24 -9.81 -16.80 3.42
CA ASP A 24 -8.81 -17.68 4.03
C ASP A 24 -8.46 -17.24 5.46
N VAL A 25 -8.24 -15.95 5.67
CA VAL A 25 -8.03 -15.36 7.01
C VAL A 25 -9.19 -15.66 7.95
N HIS A 26 -10.44 -15.56 7.45
CA HIS A 26 -11.61 -15.91 8.24
C HIS A 26 -11.65 -17.41 8.58
N MET A 27 -11.31 -18.29 7.62
CA MET A 27 -11.26 -19.74 7.84
C MET A 27 -10.16 -20.16 8.83
N LEU A 28 -9.07 -19.40 8.91
CA LEU A 28 -8.01 -19.58 9.90
C LEU A 28 -8.40 -19.09 11.31
N GLY A 29 -9.62 -18.56 11.49
CA GLY A 29 -10.10 -18.03 12.77
C GLY A 29 -9.49 -16.67 13.16
N LEU A 30 -8.84 -16.00 12.21
CA LEU A 30 -8.29 -14.65 12.40
C LEU A 30 -9.37 -13.59 12.14
N ASN A 31 -9.15 -12.38 12.66
CA ASN A 31 -10.15 -11.31 12.65
C ASN A 31 -9.63 -9.98 12.08
N ALA A 32 -8.43 -9.99 11.48
CA ALA A 32 -7.87 -8.87 10.74
C ALA A 32 -7.01 -9.37 9.57
N MET A 33 -6.81 -8.51 8.57
CA MET A 33 -5.84 -8.66 7.50
C MET A 33 -5.36 -7.27 7.12
N GLU A 34 -4.06 -7.05 7.06
CA GLU A 34 -3.50 -5.81 6.53
C GLU A 34 -3.41 -5.89 5.01
N ILE A 35 -3.77 -4.82 4.31
CA ILE A 35 -3.67 -4.73 2.85
C ILE A 35 -2.92 -3.45 2.50
N GLN A 36 -1.85 -3.58 1.72
CA GLN A 36 -1.16 -2.42 1.15
C GLN A 36 -1.90 -1.95 -0.11
N PHE A 37 -2.43 -0.73 -0.09
CA PHE A 37 -3.10 -0.11 -1.24
C PHE A 37 -2.13 0.53 -2.23
N VAL A 38 -1.07 1.16 -1.71
CA VAL A 38 -0.07 1.85 -2.51
C VAL A 38 1.29 1.29 -2.15
N ARG A 39 1.99 0.76 -3.15
CA ARG A 39 3.41 0.43 -3.04
C ARG A 39 4.20 1.63 -3.55
N VAL A 40 4.81 2.36 -2.63
CA VAL A 40 5.61 3.55 -2.96
C VAL A 40 7.03 3.11 -3.26
N GLU A 41 7.56 3.52 -4.41
CA GLU A 41 9.00 3.53 -4.65
C GLU A 41 9.52 4.90 -4.23
N LEU A 42 10.35 4.93 -3.18
CA LEU A 42 10.90 6.17 -2.65
C LEU A 42 12.11 6.58 -3.48
N SER A 43 12.10 7.81 -3.98
CA SER A 43 13.21 8.42 -4.70
C SER A 43 13.48 9.81 -4.13
N GLU A 44 14.63 9.97 -3.48
CA GLU A 44 15.11 11.27 -3.04
C GLU A 44 15.79 11.97 -4.21
N ARG A 45 15.15 13.03 -4.72
CA ARG A 45 15.69 13.82 -5.83
C ARG A 45 15.27 15.28 -5.72
N PRO A 46 16.06 16.20 -6.28
CA PRO A 46 15.60 17.57 -6.49
C PRO A 46 14.45 17.62 -7.52
N PRO A 47 13.66 18.71 -7.53
CA PRO A 47 12.66 18.94 -8.57
C PRO A 47 13.32 19.13 -9.94
N THR A 48 12.67 18.66 -11.00
CA THR A 48 13.08 18.96 -12.38
C THR A 48 12.74 20.40 -12.72
N ARG A 49 13.24 20.93 -13.85
CA ARG A 49 12.97 22.31 -14.28
C ARG A 49 11.48 22.59 -14.48
N GLU A 50 10.74 21.57 -14.93
CA GLU A 50 9.30 21.64 -15.20
C GLU A 50 8.47 21.60 -13.91
N GLU A 51 9.04 21.05 -12.83
CA GLU A 51 8.38 20.96 -11.52
C GLU A 51 8.61 22.21 -10.66
N VAL A 52 9.61 23.06 -11.00
CA VAL A 52 9.89 24.27 -10.24
C VAL A 52 8.69 25.22 -10.27
N GLY A 53 8.22 25.62 -9.09
CA GLY A 53 7.06 26.50 -8.92
C GLY A 53 5.72 25.77 -8.83
N LEU A 54 5.69 24.45 -9.02
CA LEU A 54 4.51 23.65 -8.75
C LEU A 54 4.36 23.33 -7.26
N TYR A 55 3.12 23.28 -6.80
CA TYR A 55 2.82 22.65 -5.50
C TYR A 55 2.97 21.13 -5.61
N PRO A 56 3.34 20.42 -4.52
CA PRO A 56 3.46 18.95 -4.49
C PRO A 56 2.29 18.19 -5.14
N ARG A 57 1.05 18.67 -4.96
CA ARG A 57 -0.17 18.06 -5.52
C ARG A 57 -0.28 18.18 -7.06
N GLN A 58 0.48 19.09 -7.67
CA GLN A 58 0.46 19.36 -9.11
C GLN A 58 1.52 18.55 -9.86
N VAL A 59 2.42 17.85 -9.17
CA VAL A 59 3.40 16.98 -9.80
C VAL A 59 2.71 15.68 -10.19
N GLU A 60 2.47 15.50 -11.49
CA GLU A 60 1.78 14.30 -11.99
C GLU A 60 2.62 13.03 -11.80
N GLY A 61 1.94 11.91 -11.54
CA GLY A 61 2.58 10.60 -11.43
C GLY A 61 3.44 10.38 -10.18
N SER A 62 3.55 11.37 -9.29
CA SER A 62 4.39 11.28 -8.08
C SER A 62 3.60 11.68 -6.83
N LEU A 63 3.90 11.03 -5.71
CA LEU A 63 3.49 11.48 -4.38
C LEU A 63 4.69 12.17 -3.72
N VAL A 64 4.68 13.50 -3.75
CA VAL A 64 5.79 14.31 -3.21
C VAL A 64 5.57 14.56 -1.72
N ILE A 65 6.58 14.25 -0.92
CA ILE A 65 6.59 14.44 0.54
C ILE A 65 7.72 15.40 0.88
N ASN A 66 7.43 16.43 1.67
CA ASN A 66 8.47 17.29 2.24
C ASN A 66 9.06 16.57 3.45
N VAL A 67 10.38 16.40 3.47
CA VAL A 67 11.13 15.83 4.61
C VAL A 67 11.69 16.97 5.45
#